data_AF-A0A0R2LWG5-F1
#
_entry.id   AF-A0A0R2LWG5-F1
#
_cell.length_a   1.000
_cell.length_b   1.000
_cell.length_c   1.000
_cell.angle_alpha   90.00
_cell.angle_beta   90.00
_cell.angle_gamma   90.00
#
_symmetry.space_group_name_H-M   'P 1'
#
loop_
_entity.id
_entity.type
_entity.pdbx_description
1 polymer ?
#
loop_
_entity_poly.entity_id
_entity_poly.type
_entity_poly.pdbx_seq_one_letter_code
_entity_poly.pdbx_strand_id
1 'polypeptide(L)'
;MADSRIFKLTDGLDLEMVGQAIQNWLREKKQLHAEGMHTNEGYLVQAKQEDSWKTIVGMDSAIQVQIFSAGENQIMVNVGSGKWIDKAGAATIGMIAFAPLAVTAAIGAWNQKKLPEELFAYVEQFIMSGGKSVTVSMAASQSAHEGEVICPNCHAANKADAKFCVSCGTKLGKECPNCHASVGLETKFCPNCGTDLNPKPEEKTCPDCQNVVSADTKFCPNCGHAFN
;
A
#
# COMPACT_ATOMS: atom_id res chain seq x y z
N MET A 1 27.92 -15.66 -0.05
CA MET A 1 28.28 -14.25 -0.30
C MET A 1 26.98 -13.46 -0.21
N ALA A 2 26.95 -12.31 0.46
CA ALA A 2 25.78 -11.44 0.42
C ALA A 2 25.78 -10.69 -0.92
N ASP A 3 24.61 -10.56 -1.54
CA ASP A 3 24.43 -9.76 -2.74
C ASP A 3 24.11 -8.32 -2.34
N SER A 4 24.76 -7.36 -2.98
CA SER A 4 24.66 -5.94 -2.60
C SER A 4 24.36 -5.07 -3.81
N ARG A 5 23.49 -4.08 -3.64
CA ARG A 5 23.22 -3.05 -4.66
C ARG A 5 22.93 -1.70 -4.02
N ILE A 6 23.45 -0.63 -4.63
CA ILE A 6 23.14 0.75 -4.27
C ILE A 6 21.95 1.21 -5.10
N PHE A 7 21.01 1.90 -4.45
CA PHE A 7 19.87 2.54 -5.09
C PHE A 7 19.85 4.03 -4.77
N LYS A 8 19.49 4.85 -5.76
CA LYS A 8 19.24 6.27 -5.57
C LYS A 8 17.74 6.47 -5.33
N LEU A 9 17.38 7.00 -4.18
CA LEU A 9 16.02 7.35 -3.84
C LEU A 9 15.55 8.56 -4.66
N THR A 10 14.24 8.68 -4.83
CA THR A 10 13.56 9.88 -5.33
C THR A 10 13.04 10.70 -4.15
N ASP A 11 12.71 11.98 -4.38
CA ASP A 11 12.26 12.87 -3.32
C ASP A 11 11.00 12.33 -2.61
N GLY A 12 11.01 12.35 -1.28
CA GLY A 12 9.92 11.85 -0.44
C GLY A 12 9.93 10.35 -0.17
N LEU A 13 10.92 9.60 -0.70
CA LEU A 13 11.20 8.24 -0.27
C LEU A 13 12.30 8.20 0.77
N ASP A 14 12.13 7.36 1.79
CA ASP A 14 13.14 7.05 2.77
C ASP A 14 13.44 5.54 2.83
N LEU A 15 14.47 5.18 3.59
CA LEU A 15 14.93 3.80 3.73
C LEU A 15 13.88 2.90 4.42
N GLU A 16 13.06 3.46 5.31
CA GLU A 16 12.03 2.72 6.03
C GLU A 16 10.90 2.34 5.09
N MET A 17 10.47 3.25 4.21
CA MET A 17 9.49 2.96 3.17
C MET A 17 9.95 1.81 2.28
N VAL A 18 11.24 1.79 1.90
CA VAL A 18 11.82 0.68 1.14
C VAL A 18 11.82 -0.62 1.95
N GLY A 19 12.20 -0.57 3.23
CA GLY A 19 12.18 -1.72 4.13
C GLY A 19 10.79 -2.33 4.32
N GLN A 20 9.78 -1.50 4.56
CA GLN A 20 8.38 -1.91 4.66
C GLN A 20 7.87 -2.50 3.34
N ALA A 21 8.24 -1.90 2.20
CA ALA A 21 7.87 -2.42 0.89
C ALA A 21 8.46 -3.82 0.64
N ILE A 22 9.75 -4.02 0.96
CA ILE A 22 10.42 -5.33 0.85
C ILE A 22 9.76 -6.36 1.77
N GLN A 23 9.44 -6.00 3.02
CA GLN A 23 8.73 -6.89 3.95
C GLN A 23 7.39 -7.34 3.35
N ASN A 24 6.60 -6.42 2.81
CA ASN A 24 5.31 -6.73 2.23
C ASN A 24 5.45 -7.58 0.96
N TRP A 25 6.42 -7.29 0.10
CA TRP A 25 6.72 -8.11 -1.08
C TRP A 25 7.12 -9.54 -0.72
N LEU A 26 7.97 -9.73 0.30
CA LEU A 26 8.34 -11.06 0.79
C LEU A 26 7.10 -11.81 1.33
N ARG A 27 6.21 -11.13 2.06
CA ARG A 27 4.97 -11.73 2.56
C ARG A 27 4.01 -12.11 1.43
N GLU A 28 3.71 -11.17 0.55
CA GLU A 28 2.63 -11.33 -0.43
C GLU A 28 3.06 -12.11 -1.67
N LYS A 29 4.24 -11.80 -2.22
CA LYS A 29 4.73 -12.39 -3.48
C LYS A 29 5.57 -13.62 -3.26
N LYS A 30 6.23 -13.75 -2.11
CA LYS A 30 7.03 -14.93 -1.77
C LYS A 30 6.39 -15.86 -0.76
N GLN A 31 5.23 -15.48 -0.19
CA GLN A 31 4.49 -16.28 0.79
C GLN A 31 5.39 -16.66 1.99
N LEU A 32 6.23 -15.72 2.42
CA LEU A 32 7.14 -15.89 3.54
C LEU A 32 6.59 -15.23 4.80
N HIS A 33 6.93 -15.78 5.95
CA HIS A 33 6.87 -15.02 7.18
C HIS A 33 8.00 -14.00 7.18
N ALA A 34 7.66 -12.73 7.09
CA ALA A 34 8.62 -11.63 7.02
C ALA A 34 8.39 -10.62 8.16
N GLU A 35 9.48 -10.15 8.76
CA GLU A 35 9.48 -9.12 9.81
C GLU A 35 10.53 -8.06 9.52
N GLY A 36 10.13 -6.80 9.64
CA GLY A 36 10.96 -5.61 9.54
C GLY A 36 11.23 -5.00 10.90
N MET A 37 12.43 -4.49 11.10
CA MET A 37 12.83 -3.80 12.33
C MET A 37 13.84 -2.69 12.02
N HIS A 38 13.76 -1.62 12.81
CA HIS A 38 14.79 -0.59 12.83
C HIS A 38 16.03 -1.12 13.54
N THR A 39 17.20 -0.72 13.04
CA THR A 39 18.51 -1.01 13.62
C THR A 39 19.27 0.30 13.79
N ASN A 40 20.38 0.28 14.53
CA ASN A 40 21.20 1.50 14.71
C ASN A 40 21.79 2.02 13.39
N GLU A 41 21.96 1.15 12.39
CA GLU A 41 22.60 1.47 11.11
C GLU A 41 21.60 1.63 9.95
N GLY A 42 20.31 1.37 10.18
CA GLY A 42 19.27 1.44 9.15
C GLY A 42 18.08 0.50 9.42
N TYR A 43 17.65 -0.27 8.43
CA TYR A 43 16.49 -1.16 8.52
C TYR A 43 16.85 -2.59 8.14
N LEU A 44 16.30 -3.55 8.87
CA LEU A 44 16.49 -4.98 8.63
C LEU A 44 15.15 -5.63 8.33
N VAL A 45 15.07 -6.35 7.22
CA VAL A 45 13.96 -7.27 6.93
C VAL A 45 14.49 -8.69 7.03
N GLN A 46 13.79 -9.54 7.78
CA GLN A 46 14.07 -10.97 7.87
C GLN A 46 12.89 -11.76 7.33
N ALA A 47 13.15 -12.86 6.63
CA ALA A 47 12.09 -13.72 6.12
C ALA A 47 12.43 -15.21 6.18
N LYS A 48 11.44 -16.04 6.51
CA LYS A 48 11.55 -17.51 6.57
C LYS A 48 10.26 -18.18 6.12
N GLN A 49 10.36 -19.44 5.70
CA GLN A 49 9.19 -20.25 5.37
C GLN A 49 8.47 -20.68 6.66
N GLU A 50 7.16 -20.56 6.69
CA GLU A 50 6.32 -21.17 7.73
C GLU A 50 5.96 -22.58 7.30
N ASP A 51 6.80 -23.57 7.58
CA ASP A 51 6.37 -24.97 7.49
C ASP A 51 6.18 -25.56 8.89
N SER A 52 4.91 -25.83 9.16
CA SER A 52 4.44 -26.70 10.24
C SER A 52 5.15 -28.05 10.13
N TRP A 53 5.54 -28.63 11.26
CA TRP A 53 6.02 -30.01 11.43
C TRP A 53 7.28 -30.43 10.61
N LYS A 54 8.48 -30.07 11.09
CA LYS A 54 9.71 -30.92 11.18
C LYS A 54 10.90 -30.02 11.50
N THR A 55 10.98 -29.65 12.75
CA THR A 55 12.15 -29.02 13.37
C THR A 55 13.31 -30.01 13.41
N ILE A 56 14.00 -30.29 12.30
CA ILE A 56 15.27 -31.04 12.31
C ILE A 56 16.30 -30.44 11.34
N VAL A 57 17.38 -29.95 11.96
CA VAL A 57 18.67 -29.36 11.50
C VAL A 57 18.60 -28.00 10.76
N GLY A 58 18.72 -26.91 11.53
CA GLY A 58 18.94 -25.53 11.03
C GLY A 58 18.06 -24.44 11.65
N MET A 59 17.61 -24.62 12.90
CA MET A 59 16.36 -24.13 13.53
C MET A 59 16.04 -22.61 13.53
N ASP A 60 16.86 -21.76 12.94
CA ASP A 60 16.61 -20.30 12.86
C ASP A 60 17.08 -19.70 11.52
N SER A 61 17.12 -20.46 10.43
CA SER A 61 17.63 -19.89 9.16
C SER A 61 16.63 -18.89 8.57
N ALA A 62 17.12 -17.67 8.28
CA ALA A 62 16.34 -16.58 7.72
C ALA A 62 17.07 -15.94 6.54
N ILE A 63 16.33 -15.54 5.51
CA ILE A 63 16.76 -14.51 4.57
C ILE A 63 16.86 -13.21 5.36
N GLN A 64 17.94 -12.46 5.17
CA GLN A 64 18.13 -11.15 5.78
C GLN A 64 18.41 -10.11 4.70
N VAL A 65 17.70 -8.99 4.76
CA VAL A 65 17.85 -7.84 3.89
C VAL A 65 18.18 -6.63 4.76
N GLN A 66 19.43 -6.18 4.70
CA GLN A 66 19.91 -5.00 5.42
C GLN A 66 19.87 -3.80 4.49
N ILE A 67 19.36 -2.69 5.00
CA ILE A 67 19.20 -1.43 4.27
C ILE A 67 19.82 -0.33 5.10
N PHE A 68 20.85 0.33 4.58
CA PHE A 68 21.50 1.45 5.25
C PHE A 68 21.73 2.60 4.28
N SER A 69 21.91 3.80 4.83
CA SER A 69 22.26 4.96 4.03
C SER A 69 23.67 4.79 3.44
N ALA A 70 23.80 5.05 2.14
CA ALA A 70 25.07 4.99 1.41
C ALA A 70 25.56 6.38 0.94
N GLY A 71 24.84 7.44 1.26
CA GLY A 71 25.12 8.81 0.83
C GLY A 71 23.84 9.64 0.69
N GLU A 72 23.95 10.86 0.17
CA GLU A 72 22.79 11.72 -0.06
C GLU A 72 21.78 11.04 -1.00
N ASN A 73 20.59 10.78 -0.45
CA ASN A 73 19.50 10.09 -1.14
C ASN A 73 19.89 8.73 -1.73
N GLN A 74 20.86 8.03 -1.14
CA GLN A 74 21.28 6.71 -1.58
C GLN A 74 21.16 5.71 -0.45
N ILE A 75 20.69 4.52 -0.78
CA ILE A 75 20.66 3.37 0.15
C ILE A 75 21.47 2.23 -0.44
N MET A 76 22.13 1.47 0.43
CA MET A 76 22.69 0.16 0.09
C MET A 76 21.75 -0.91 0.63
N VAL A 77 21.38 -1.85 -0.24
CA VAL A 77 20.58 -3.02 0.10
C VAL A 77 21.46 -4.26 -0.02
N ASN A 78 21.61 -4.98 1.09
CA ASN A 78 22.37 -6.22 1.19
C ASN A 78 21.44 -7.39 1.48
N VAL A 79 21.47 -8.42 0.63
CA VAL A 79 20.66 -9.63 0.77
C VAL A 79 21.57 -10.80 1.11
N GLY A 80 21.22 -11.59 2.11
CA GLY A 80 21.91 -12.83 2.41
C GLY A 80 21.11 -13.72 3.34
N SER A 81 21.80 -14.60 4.05
CA SER A 81 21.20 -15.53 5.01
C SER A 81 21.88 -15.44 6.36
N GLY A 82 21.10 -15.65 7.41
CA GLY A 82 21.57 -15.59 8.79
C GLY A 82 20.59 -16.22 9.75
N LYS A 83 20.85 -16.07 11.04
CA LYS A 83 19.93 -16.49 12.10
C LYS A 83 18.73 -15.53 12.15
N TRP A 84 17.53 -16.05 12.37
CA TRP A 84 16.35 -15.27 12.72
C TRP A 84 16.66 -14.49 14.01
N ILE A 85 16.34 -13.20 14.04
CA ILE A 85 16.61 -12.32 15.16
C ILE A 85 15.27 -11.84 15.69
N ASP A 86 14.96 -12.20 16.93
CA ASP A 86 13.77 -11.69 17.59
C ASP A 86 13.93 -10.19 17.90
N LYS A 87 12.81 -9.45 17.93
CA LYS A 87 12.77 -7.98 18.13
C LYS A 87 13.51 -7.48 19.37
N ALA A 88 13.66 -8.32 20.40
CA ALA A 88 14.41 -8.00 21.62
C ALA A 88 15.95 -8.05 21.46
N GLY A 89 16.46 -8.71 20.41
CA GLY A 89 17.90 -8.86 20.12
C GLY A 89 18.48 -7.85 19.12
N ALA A 90 17.64 -6.94 18.60
CA ALA A 90 18.01 -6.04 17.50
C ALA A 90 18.95 -4.87 17.89
N ALA A 91 19.19 -4.64 19.19
CA ALA A 91 20.01 -3.53 19.68
C ALA A 91 21.52 -3.65 19.36
N THR A 92 21.99 -4.81 18.90
CA THR A 92 23.42 -5.13 18.70
C THR A 92 23.81 -5.44 17.25
N ILE A 93 22.95 -5.16 16.26
CA ILE A 93 23.23 -5.53 14.87
C ILE A 93 24.17 -4.51 14.22
N GLY A 94 25.49 -4.70 14.43
CA GLY A 94 26.50 -4.40 13.43
C GLY A 94 26.63 -5.57 12.44
N MET A 95 27.51 -5.44 11.44
CA MET A 95 27.82 -6.37 10.32
C MET A 95 27.91 -7.91 10.58
N ILE A 96 27.62 -8.42 11.77
CA ILE A 96 27.84 -9.81 12.24
C ILE A 96 26.55 -10.64 12.25
N ALA A 97 25.72 -10.56 11.21
CA ALA A 97 24.59 -11.50 11.03
C ALA A 97 24.74 -12.39 9.78
N PHE A 98 25.54 -11.97 8.80
CA PHE A 98 25.96 -12.79 7.67
C PHE A 98 27.19 -13.60 8.04
N ALA A 99 27.03 -14.70 8.79
CA ALA A 99 28.14 -15.64 9.01
C ALA A 99 28.58 -16.19 7.64
N PRO A 100 29.77 -15.85 7.11
CA PRO A 100 30.05 -16.08 5.70
C PRO A 100 30.11 -17.56 5.30
N LEU A 101 30.15 -18.50 6.27
CA LEU A 101 30.42 -19.92 6.03
C LEU A 101 29.65 -20.92 6.91
N ALA A 102 28.60 -20.54 7.66
CA ALA A 102 28.00 -21.43 8.68
C ALA A 102 26.61 -22.03 8.38
N VAL A 103 25.99 -21.78 7.23
CA VAL A 103 24.70 -22.40 6.86
C VAL A 103 24.81 -23.09 5.51
N THR A 104 25.58 -24.18 5.46
CA THR A 104 25.55 -25.14 4.34
C THR A 104 24.47 -26.19 4.50
N ALA A 105 23.61 -26.07 5.52
CA ALA A 105 22.48 -26.96 5.74
C ALA A 105 21.16 -26.30 5.26
N ALA A 106 20.72 -26.72 4.08
CA ALA A 106 19.32 -26.95 3.76
C ALA A 106 18.31 -25.81 4.02
N ILE A 107 18.48 -24.66 3.37
CA ILE A 107 17.30 -24.05 2.74
C ILE A 107 17.10 -24.83 1.44
N GLY A 108 16.37 -25.95 1.55
CA GLY A 108 16.17 -26.88 0.44
C GLY A 108 15.61 -26.17 -0.78
N ALA A 109 16.37 -26.18 -1.87
CA ALA A 109 15.88 -25.90 -3.23
C ALA A 109 15.02 -24.63 -3.41
N TRP A 110 15.46 -23.49 -2.88
CA TRP A 110 14.98 -22.19 -3.38
C TRP A 110 16.02 -21.62 -4.33
N ASN A 111 15.56 -21.01 -5.44
CA ASN A 111 16.41 -20.44 -6.49
C ASN A 111 17.33 -19.34 -5.93
N GLN A 112 18.43 -19.74 -5.27
CA GLN A 112 19.30 -18.92 -4.43
C GLN A 112 19.97 -17.77 -5.21
N LYS A 113 19.98 -17.85 -6.55
CA LYS A 113 20.42 -16.77 -7.45
C LYS A 113 19.32 -15.77 -7.84
N LYS A 114 18.05 -16.20 -7.88
CA LYS A 114 16.95 -15.37 -8.41
C LYS A 114 16.37 -14.42 -7.38
N LEU A 115 16.34 -14.81 -6.10
CA LEU A 115 15.70 -13.98 -5.07
C LEU A 115 16.38 -12.60 -4.92
N PRO A 116 17.73 -12.49 -4.82
CA PRO A 116 18.38 -11.18 -4.77
C PRO A 116 18.10 -10.34 -6.03
N GLU A 117 18.18 -10.95 -7.22
CA GLU A 117 17.90 -10.27 -8.48
C GLU A 117 16.46 -9.74 -8.55
N GLU A 118 15.47 -10.56 -8.17
CA GLU A 118 14.06 -10.19 -8.14
C GLU A 118 13.76 -9.13 -7.07
N LEU A 119 14.41 -9.21 -5.90
CA LEU A 119 14.30 -8.21 -4.86
C LEU A 119 14.85 -6.87 -5.33
N PHE A 120 16.03 -6.86 -5.96
CA PHE A 120 16.61 -5.63 -6.48
C PHE A 120 15.77 -5.02 -7.59
N ALA A 121 15.23 -5.84 -8.49
CA ALA A 121 14.30 -5.39 -9.52
C ALA A 121 13.02 -4.79 -8.90
N TYR A 122 12.50 -5.40 -7.83
CA TYR A 122 11.36 -4.86 -7.09
C TYR A 122 11.67 -3.51 -6.44
N VAL A 123 12.83 -3.37 -5.77
CA VAL A 123 13.25 -2.10 -5.15
C VAL A 123 13.39 -1.00 -6.19
N GLU A 124 14.00 -1.30 -7.33
CA GLU A 124 14.12 -0.37 -8.46
C GLU A 124 12.73 0.07 -8.95
N GLN A 125 11.81 -0.86 -9.18
CA GLN A 125 10.44 -0.56 -9.59
C GLN A 125 9.69 0.29 -8.55
N PHE A 126 9.84 -0.03 -7.26
CA PHE A 126 9.23 0.71 -6.16
C PHE A 126 9.73 2.17 -6.14
N ILE A 127 11.03 2.38 -6.28
CA ILE A 127 11.63 3.73 -6.34
C ILE A 127 11.14 4.48 -7.58
N MET A 128 11.16 3.84 -8.76
CA MET A 128 10.69 4.45 -10.01
C MET A 128 9.19 4.79 -9.98
N SER A 129 8.40 4.05 -9.19
CA SER A 129 6.98 4.33 -8.99
C SER A 129 6.68 5.45 -7.98
N GLY A 130 7.71 6.02 -7.35
CA GLY A 130 7.56 7.00 -6.27
C GLY A 130 6.97 6.39 -5.01
N GLY A 131 7.30 5.13 -4.70
CA GLY A 131 6.83 4.43 -3.50
C GLY A 131 5.45 3.77 -3.65
N LYS A 132 4.93 3.63 -4.87
CA LYS A 132 3.65 2.98 -5.15
C LYS A 132 3.87 1.50 -5.43
N SER A 133 3.71 0.63 -4.42
CA SER A 133 3.81 -0.81 -4.63
C SER A 133 2.70 -1.31 -5.55
N VAL A 134 3.05 -1.74 -6.76
CA VAL A 134 2.15 -2.44 -7.70
C VAL A 134 1.94 -3.88 -7.22
N THR A 135 1.49 -4.07 -5.98
CA THR A 135 0.76 -5.26 -5.59
C THR A 135 -0.71 -4.87 -5.59
N VAL A 136 -1.25 -4.68 -6.81
CA VAL A 136 -2.69 -4.84 -7.02
C VAL A 136 -2.97 -6.31 -6.75
N SER A 137 -3.13 -6.65 -5.47
CA SER A 137 -3.85 -7.83 -5.07
C SER A 137 -5.25 -7.63 -5.62
N MET A 138 -5.56 -8.30 -6.74
CA MET A 138 -6.94 -8.48 -7.21
C MET A 138 -7.83 -9.17 -6.17
N ALA A 139 -7.30 -9.51 -4.98
CA ALA A 139 -8.04 -9.92 -3.79
C ALA A 139 -8.48 -8.76 -2.87
N ALA A 140 -7.93 -7.55 -3.02
CA ALA A 140 -8.40 -6.34 -2.33
C ALA A 140 -9.53 -5.62 -3.12
N SER A 141 -9.96 -6.18 -4.24
CA SER A 141 -11.05 -5.68 -5.09
C SER A 141 -12.38 -6.42 -4.87
N GLN A 142 -12.47 -7.30 -3.87
CA GLN A 142 -13.70 -8.01 -3.52
C GLN A 142 -14.02 -7.90 -2.03
N SER A 143 -13.96 -6.67 -1.52
CA SER A 143 -14.72 -6.21 -0.36
C SER A 143 -14.73 -4.68 -0.39
N ALA A 144 -15.23 -4.10 -1.48
CA ALA A 144 -15.88 -2.80 -1.35
C ALA A 144 -17.11 -3.04 -0.48
N HIS A 145 -16.91 -3.02 0.83
CA HIS A 145 -18.01 -2.85 1.76
C HIS A 145 -18.65 -1.52 1.36
N GLU A 146 -19.93 -1.53 1.01
CA GLU A 146 -20.71 -0.31 0.85
C GLU A 146 -20.45 0.57 2.09
N GLY A 147 -19.75 1.69 1.90
CA GLY A 147 -19.41 2.59 2.99
C GLY A 147 -17.91 2.83 3.27
N GLU A 148 -16.99 2.63 2.32
CA GLU A 148 -15.59 3.06 2.46
C GLU A 148 -15.12 3.96 1.29
N VAL A 149 -14.27 4.95 1.60
CA VAL A 149 -13.64 5.88 0.65
C VAL A 149 -12.12 5.78 0.76
N ILE A 150 -11.44 5.79 -0.39
CA ILE A 150 -9.99 5.75 -0.46
C ILE A 150 -9.43 7.18 -0.46
N CYS A 151 -8.48 7.46 0.43
CA CYS A 151 -7.85 8.77 0.50
C CYS A 151 -7.06 9.06 -0.80
N PRO A 152 -7.31 10.17 -1.51
CA PRO A 152 -6.60 10.48 -2.76
C PRO A 152 -5.13 10.86 -2.54
N ASN A 153 -4.74 11.19 -1.30
CA ASN A 153 -3.39 11.57 -0.95
C ASN A 153 -2.53 10.36 -0.55
N CYS A 154 -2.99 9.55 0.41
CA CYS A 154 -2.22 8.43 0.96
C CYS A 154 -2.80 7.04 0.64
N HIS A 155 -3.95 6.96 -0.04
CA HIS A 155 -4.65 5.73 -0.41
C HIS A 155 -5.10 4.84 0.77
N ALA A 156 -5.06 5.35 2.00
CA ALA A 156 -5.68 4.68 3.13
C ALA A 156 -7.20 4.52 2.92
N ALA A 157 -7.74 3.36 3.29
CA ALA A 157 -9.17 3.14 3.38
C ALA A 157 -9.74 3.88 4.58
N ASN A 158 -10.84 4.60 4.38
CA ASN A 158 -11.54 5.37 5.40
C ASN A 158 -13.03 5.05 5.33
N LYS A 159 -13.75 5.25 6.43
CA LYS A 159 -15.21 5.14 6.40
C LYS A 159 -15.80 6.20 5.46
N ALA A 160 -16.90 5.90 4.78
CA ALA A 160 -17.57 6.78 3.83
C ALA A 160 -18.06 8.10 4.45
N ASP A 161 -18.31 8.10 5.75
CA ASP A 161 -18.69 9.27 6.54
C ASP A 161 -17.48 10.01 7.15
N ALA A 162 -16.25 9.54 6.90
CA ALA A 162 -15.03 10.16 7.43
C ALA A 162 -14.84 11.58 6.86
N LYS A 163 -14.63 12.54 7.77
CA LYS A 163 -14.36 13.95 7.41
C LYS A 163 -12.89 14.21 7.09
N PHE A 164 -12.00 13.40 7.66
CA PHE A 164 -10.55 13.46 7.49
C PHE A 164 -9.98 12.04 7.39
N CYS A 165 -8.85 11.91 6.69
CA CYS A 165 -8.13 10.66 6.58
C CYS A 165 -7.53 10.25 7.94
N VAL A 166 -7.81 9.03 8.38
CA VAL A 166 -7.26 8.47 9.62
C VAL A 166 -5.74 8.35 9.60
N SER A 167 -5.14 8.20 8.42
CA SER A 167 -3.70 7.99 8.28
C SER A 167 -2.90 9.28 8.04
N CYS A 168 -3.44 10.25 7.28
CA CYS A 168 -2.68 11.44 6.88
C CYS A 168 -3.39 12.78 7.12
N GLY A 169 -4.62 12.78 7.66
CA GLY A 169 -5.36 14.00 8.00
C GLY A 169 -5.97 14.77 6.82
N THR A 170 -5.79 14.33 5.56
CA THR A 170 -6.43 14.95 4.39
C THR A 170 -7.95 15.00 4.54
N LYS A 171 -8.61 16.13 4.25
CA LYS A 171 -10.08 16.27 4.30
C LYS A 171 -10.73 15.34 3.25
N LEU A 172 -11.64 14.48 3.71
CA LEU A 172 -12.36 13.47 2.90
C LEU A 172 -13.88 13.72 2.87
N GLY A 173 -14.31 14.95 3.19
CA GLY A 173 -15.72 15.31 3.28
C GLY A 173 -16.08 16.56 2.48
N LYS A 174 -17.37 16.67 2.12
CA LYS A 174 -18.00 17.84 1.52
C LYS A 174 -18.66 18.72 2.60
N GLU A 175 -19.11 19.90 2.23
CA GLU A 175 -19.87 20.79 3.12
C GLU A 175 -21.35 20.76 2.74
N CYS A 176 -22.23 20.69 3.74
CA CYS A 176 -23.66 20.76 3.51
C CYS A 176 -24.02 22.15 2.93
N PRO A 177 -24.73 22.24 1.79
CA PRO A 177 -25.07 23.52 1.17
C PRO A 177 -26.08 24.35 1.99
N ASN A 178 -26.81 23.72 2.93
CA ASN A 178 -27.84 24.39 3.73
C ASN A 178 -27.31 24.86 5.10
N CYS A 179 -26.52 24.03 5.80
CA CYS A 179 -26.06 24.35 7.17
C CYS A 179 -24.53 24.43 7.32
N HIS A 180 -23.76 24.25 6.24
CA HIS A 180 -22.30 24.29 6.20
C HIS A 180 -21.55 23.27 7.09
N ALA A 181 -22.27 22.33 7.71
CA ALA A 181 -21.64 21.24 8.44
C ALA A 181 -20.78 20.38 7.49
N SER A 182 -19.56 20.02 7.92
CA SER A 182 -18.74 19.05 7.22
C SER A 182 -19.34 17.65 7.34
N VAL A 183 -19.54 16.99 6.20
CA VAL A 183 -20.19 15.69 6.04
C VAL A 183 -19.34 14.81 5.12
N GLY A 184 -19.37 13.49 5.28
CA GLY A 184 -18.61 12.58 4.40
C GLY A 184 -19.12 12.63 2.95
N LEU A 185 -18.26 12.26 1.99
CA LEU A 185 -18.54 12.36 0.55
C LEU A 185 -19.82 11.62 0.13
N GLU A 186 -20.01 10.41 0.67
CA GLU A 186 -21.15 9.52 0.33
C GLU A 186 -22.35 9.70 1.28
N THR A 187 -22.36 10.75 2.11
CA THR A 187 -23.49 11.02 3.00
C THR A 187 -24.72 11.41 2.16
N LYS A 188 -25.82 10.65 2.29
CA LYS A 188 -27.09 10.90 1.60
C LYS A 188 -27.88 12.06 2.20
N PHE A 189 -27.96 12.14 3.53
CA PHE A 189 -28.68 13.20 4.26
C PHE A 189 -27.77 13.85 5.30
N CYS A 190 -27.84 15.17 5.42
CA CYS A 190 -27.07 15.88 6.43
C CYS A 190 -27.55 15.49 7.84
N PRO A 191 -26.68 14.98 8.74
CA PRO A 191 -27.06 14.60 10.10
C PRO A 191 -27.38 15.80 11.01
N ASN A 192 -27.09 17.04 10.56
CA ASN A 192 -27.33 18.25 11.33
C ASN A 192 -28.67 18.92 10.96
N CYS A 193 -28.98 19.02 9.66
CA CYS A 193 -30.17 19.74 9.18
C CYS A 193 -31.14 18.90 8.33
N GLY A 194 -30.83 17.64 8.03
CA GLY A 194 -31.69 16.74 7.24
C GLY A 194 -31.70 16.99 5.73
N THR A 195 -30.96 17.97 5.21
CA THR A 195 -30.89 18.24 3.76
C THR A 195 -30.36 17.04 2.99
N ASP A 196 -31.04 16.69 1.88
CA ASP A 196 -30.57 15.70 0.91
C ASP A 196 -29.33 16.23 0.18
N LEU A 197 -28.24 15.47 0.26
CA LEU A 197 -26.93 15.83 -0.29
C LEU A 197 -26.62 15.11 -1.60
N ASN A 198 -27.57 14.31 -2.12
CA ASN A 198 -27.52 13.68 -3.43
C ASN A 198 -28.92 13.73 -4.10
N PRO A 199 -29.49 14.93 -4.31
CA PRO A 199 -30.76 15.04 -5.00
C PRO A 199 -30.61 14.50 -6.42
N LYS A 200 -31.49 13.59 -6.82
CA LYS A 200 -31.59 13.17 -8.22
C LYS A 200 -31.95 14.41 -9.06
N PRO A 201 -31.30 14.64 -10.21
CA PRO A 201 -31.73 15.67 -11.14
C PRO A 201 -33.21 15.48 -11.45
N GLU A 202 -34.01 16.53 -11.34
CA GLU A 202 -35.43 16.45 -11.71
C GLU A 202 -35.54 16.20 -13.21
N GLU A 203 -36.39 15.25 -13.60
CA GLU A 203 -36.60 14.83 -14.98
C GLU A 203 -38.05 15.04 -15.40
N LYS A 204 -38.25 15.38 -16.68
CA LYS A 204 -39.56 15.48 -17.34
C LYS A 204 -39.57 14.69 -18.64
N THR A 205 -40.73 14.18 -19.02
CA THR A 205 -40.89 13.46 -20.30
C THR A 205 -41.35 14.41 -21.38
N CYS A 206 -40.71 14.39 -22.55
CA CYS A 206 -41.12 15.19 -23.70
C CYS A 206 -42.48 14.70 -24.22
N PRO A 207 -43.51 15.56 -24.35
CA PRO A 207 -44.83 15.12 -24.82
C PRO A 207 -44.86 14.72 -26.30
N ASP A 208 -43.97 15.29 -27.13
CA ASP A 208 -43.94 15.01 -28.57
C ASP A 208 -43.18 13.72 -28.93
N CYS A 209 -42.01 13.50 -28.32
CA CYS A 209 -41.13 12.37 -28.69
C CYS A 209 -40.91 11.36 -27.56
N GLN A 210 -41.53 11.57 -26.39
CA GLN A 210 -41.45 10.71 -25.21
C GLN A 210 -40.05 10.54 -24.61
N ASN A 211 -39.06 11.31 -25.08
CA ASN A 211 -37.72 11.25 -24.52
C ASN A 211 -37.67 11.91 -23.14
N VAL A 212 -36.97 11.29 -22.19
CA VAL A 212 -36.76 11.85 -20.84
C VAL A 212 -35.66 12.90 -20.91
N VAL A 213 -35.90 14.07 -20.32
CA VAL A 213 -34.99 15.22 -20.31
C VAL A 213 -34.94 15.85 -18.92
N SER A 214 -33.88 16.61 -18.62
CA SER A 214 -33.80 17.38 -17.37
C SER A 214 -34.92 18.42 -17.29
N ALA A 215 -35.48 18.63 -16.09
CA ALA A 215 -36.53 19.61 -15.82
C ALA A 215 -36.15 21.03 -16.24
N ASP A 216 -34.87 21.41 -16.12
CA ASP A 216 -34.34 22.73 -16.47
C ASP A 216 -34.20 22.96 -17.99
N THR A 217 -34.37 21.92 -18.80
CA THR A 217 -34.18 22.01 -20.24
C THR A 217 -35.29 22.82 -20.90
N LYS A 218 -34.94 23.91 -21.59
CA LYS A 218 -35.89 24.77 -22.34
C LYS A 218 -36.36 24.14 -23.66
N PHE A 219 -35.54 23.28 -24.27
CA PHE A 219 -35.84 22.61 -25.54
C PHE A 219 -35.45 21.13 -25.48
N CYS A 220 -36.26 20.25 -26.04
CA CYS A 220 -35.94 18.83 -26.13
C CYS A 220 -34.77 18.62 -27.10
N PRO A 221 -33.64 18.04 -26.66
CA PRO A 221 -32.47 17.81 -27.52
C PRO A 221 -32.72 16.75 -28.60
N ASN A 222 -33.79 15.97 -28.48
CA ASN A 222 -34.13 14.91 -29.45
C ASN A 222 -35.03 15.40 -30.59
N CYS A 223 -36.04 16.23 -30.29
CA CYS A 223 -37.05 16.64 -31.28
C CYS A 223 -37.23 18.16 -31.42
N GLY A 224 -36.58 18.97 -30.57
CA GLY A 224 -36.72 20.43 -30.60
C GLY A 224 -37.96 20.99 -29.90
N HIS A 225 -38.81 20.15 -29.29
CA HIS A 225 -39.98 20.62 -28.52
C HIS A 225 -39.58 21.66 -27.47
N ALA A 226 -40.23 22.82 -27.48
CA ALA A 226 -40.00 23.88 -26.51
C ALA A 226 -40.83 23.64 -25.25
N PHE A 227 -40.16 23.46 -24.12
CA PHE A 227 -40.80 23.41 -22.82
C PHE A 227 -40.94 24.86 -22.31
N ASN A 228 -42.13 25.42 -22.48
CA ASN A 228 -42.49 26.75 -21.96
C ASN A 228 -42.60 26.75 -20.43
#